data_AF-A0A7L2GXL4-F1
#
_entry.id   AF-A0A7L2GXL4-F1
#
_cell.length_a   1.000
_cell.length_b   1.000
_cell.length_c   1.000
_cell.angle_alpha   90.00
_cell.angle_beta   90.00
_cell.angle_gamma   90.00
#
_symmetry.space_group_name_H-M   'P 1'
#
loop_
_entity.id
_entity.type
_entity.pdbx_description
1 polymer ?
#
loop_
_entity_poly.entity_id
_entity_poly.type
_entity_poly.pdbx_seq_one_letter_code
_entity_poly.pdbx_strand_id
1 'polypeptide(L)' 'QPGLTAPYSLRLFPLYVLALLKQKAFQTGTNTRLDERIFTMCQVKNQPLVYLMLMTHPSLYRVDNLTDE' A
#
# COMPACT_ATOMS: atom_id res chain seq x y z
N GLN A 1 20.89 -9.62 19.00
CA GLN A 1 19.93 -10.39 18.18
C GLN A 1 20.14 -9.99 16.73
N PRO A 2 20.42 -10.92 15.79
CA PRO A 2 20.42 -10.56 14.37
C PRO A 2 18.99 -10.13 14.00
N GLY A 3 18.84 -8.91 13.46
CA GLY A 3 17.56 -8.42 12.97
C GLY A 3 17.10 -9.18 11.72
N LEU A 4 15.91 -8.87 11.21
CA LEU A 4 15.42 -9.41 9.94
C LEU A 4 16.35 -8.97 8.80
N THR A 5 17.07 -9.91 8.20
CA THR A 5 18.03 -9.61 7.13
C THR A 5 17.30 -9.48 5.79
N ALA A 6 17.58 -8.40 5.06
CA ALA A 6 17.12 -8.20 3.70
C ALA A 6 18.19 -7.41 2.92
N PRO A 7 18.46 -7.75 1.64
CA PRO A 7 19.32 -6.93 0.80
C PRO A 7 18.71 -5.55 0.59
N TYR A 8 19.55 -4.53 0.35
CA TYR A 8 19.11 -3.14 0.23
C TYR A 8 18.00 -2.94 -0.81
N SER A 9 18.07 -3.66 -1.93
CA SER A 9 17.07 -3.65 -3.00
C SER A 9 15.67 -4.10 -2.56
N LEU A 10 15.56 -4.91 -1.51
CA LEU A 10 14.31 -5.50 -1.02
C LEU A 10 13.86 -4.96 0.33
N ARG A 11 14.53 -3.95 0.88
CA ARG A 11 14.18 -3.40 2.22
C ARG A 11 12.72 -2.92 2.33
N LEU A 12 12.14 -2.46 1.22
CA LEU A 12 10.74 -2.00 1.17
C LEU A 12 9.75 -3.12 0.85
N PHE A 13 10.22 -4.29 0.43
CA PHE A 13 9.35 -5.39 0.03
C PHE A 13 8.43 -5.86 1.17
N PRO A 14 8.91 -6.10 2.41
CA PRO A 14 8.02 -6.45 3.52
C PRO A 14 6.97 -5.38 3.82
N LEU A 15 7.33 -4.10 3.68
CA LEU A 15 6.42 -2.98 3.88
C LEU A 15 5.29 -2.98 2.85
N TYR A 16 5.61 -3.14 1.56
CA TYR A 16 4.60 -3.18 0.49
C TYR A 16 3.72 -4.42 0.58
N VAL A 17 4.27 -5.58 0.94
CA VAL A 17 3.48 -6.80 1.17
C VAL A 17 2.49 -6.60 2.31
N LEU A 18 2.93 -6.04 3.44
CA LEU A 18 2.04 -5.74 4.56
C LEU A 18 0.94 -4.74 4.16
N ALA A 19 1.29 -3.73 3.38
CA ALA A 19 0.33 -2.73 2.91
C ALA A 19 -0.72 -3.34 1.96
N LEU A 20 -0.31 -4.20 1.03
CA LEU A 20 -1.22 -4.97 0.16
C LEU A 20 -2.17 -5.85 0.97
N LEU A 21 -1.67 -6.56 1.99
CA LEU A 21 -2.49 -7.42 2.84
C LEU A 21 -3.56 -6.64 3.64
N LYS A 22 -3.33 -5.35 3.89
CA LYS A 22 -4.29 -4.46 4.54
C LYS A 22 -5.27 -3.82 3.56
N GLN A 23 -5.04 -3.92 2.26
CA GLN A 23 -5.92 -3.33 1.25
C GLN A 23 -7.23 -4.11 1.13
N LYS A 24 -8.33 -3.41 0.82
CA LYS A 24 -9.68 -3.99 0.66
C LYS A 24 -9.77 -5.17 -0.32
N ALA A 25 -8.85 -5.23 -1.28
CA ALA A 25 -8.73 -6.34 -2.24
C ALA A 25 -8.32 -7.67 -1.57
N PHE A 26 -7.49 -7.63 -0.52
CA PHE A 26 -6.86 -8.84 0.07
C PHE A 26 -7.15 -9.03 1.58
N GLN A 27 -7.65 -8.01 2.27
CA GLN A 27 -7.93 -8.05 3.70
C GLN A 27 -9.00 -9.09 4.05
N THR A 28 -8.76 -9.98 5.01
CA THR A 28 -9.64 -11.11 5.34
C THR A 28 -10.52 -10.92 6.60
N GLY A 29 -10.36 -9.84 7.36
CA GLY A 29 -10.98 -9.67 8.69
C GLY A 29 -12.06 -8.60 8.83
N THR A 30 -12.36 -7.82 7.78
CA THR A 30 -13.36 -6.74 7.84
C THR A 30 -14.49 -6.97 6.86
N ASN A 31 -15.68 -6.48 7.21
CA ASN A 31 -16.86 -6.56 6.37
C ASN A 31 -16.78 -5.51 5.24
N THR A 32 -16.02 -5.82 4.19
CA THR A 32 -15.95 -5.01 2.96
C THR A 32 -17.06 -5.45 2.03
N ARG A 33 -17.82 -4.49 1.49
CA ARG A 33 -18.88 -4.79 0.50
C ARG A 33 -18.27 -5.50 -0.71
N LEU A 34 -18.98 -6.48 -1.26
CA LEU A 34 -18.50 -7.26 -2.42
C LEU A 34 -18.14 -6.36 -3.61
N ASP A 35 -19.01 -5.42 -3.96
CA ASP A 35 -18.77 -4.48 -5.08
C ASP A 35 -17.51 -3.65 -4.85
N GLU A 36 -17.30 -3.18 -3.62
CA GLU A 36 -16.13 -2.39 -3.25
C GLU A 36 -14.85 -3.22 -3.32
N ARG A 37 -14.89 -4.45 -2.84
CA ARG A 37 -13.77 -5.38 -2.96
C ARG A 37 -13.44 -5.66 -4.43
N ILE A 38 -14.43 -6.02 -5.24
CA ILE A 38 -14.24 -6.30 -6.68
C ILE A 38 -13.68 -5.05 -7.38
N PHE A 39 -14.21 -3.86 -7.08
CA PHE A 39 -13.68 -2.62 -7.60
C PHE A 39 -12.19 -2.45 -7.26
N THR A 40 -11.80 -2.65 -6.00
CA THR A 40 -10.37 -2.56 -5.61
C THR A 40 -9.50 -3.61 -6.30
N MET A 41 -10.00 -4.83 -6.53
CA MET A 41 -9.29 -5.85 -7.31
C MET A 41 -9.10 -5.40 -8.78
N CYS A 42 -10.13 -4.84 -9.38
CA CYS A 42 -10.05 -4.27 -10.74
C CYS A 42 -9.05 -3.12 -10.81
N GLN A 43 -9.01 -2.24 -9.79
CA GLN A 43 -8.02 -1.17 -9.71
C GLN A 43 -6.60 -1.73 -9.61
N VAL A 44 -6.35 -2.72 -8.76
CA VAL A 44 -5.03 -3.36 -8.64
C VAL A 44 -4.58 -3.98 -9.97
N LYS A 45 -5.50 -4.60 -10.71
CA LYS A 45 -5.19 -5.25 -12.00
C LYS A 45 -4.85 -4.26 -13.11
N ASN A 46 -5.58 -3.14 -13.19
CA ASN A 46 -5.55 -2.28 -14.38
C ASN A 46 -4.80 -0.95 -14.17
N GLN A 47 -4.48 -0.57 -12.93
CA GLN A 47 -3.80 0.70 -12.68
C GLN A 47 -2.32 0.65 -13.09
N PRO A 48 -1.79 1.72 -13.72
CA PRO A 48 -0.36 1.88 -13.91
C PRO A 48 0.41 1.77 -12.58
N LEU A 49 1.67 1.32 -12.64
CA LEU A 49 2.49 1.05 -11.46
C LEU A 49 2.55 2.22 -10.48
N VAL A 50 2.69 3.45 -10.97
CA VAL A 50 2.78 4.66 -10.13
C VAL A 50 1.53 4.82 -9.27
N TYR A 51 0.34 4.64 -9.86
CA TYR A 51 -0.93 4.75 -9.13
C TYR A 51 -1.17 3.54 -8.23
N LEU A 52 -0.77 2.34 -8.66
CA LEU A 52 -0.82 1.15 -7.80
C LEU A 52 0.01 1.33 -6.53
N MET A 53 1.21 1.89 -6.65
CA MET A 53 2.07 2.19 -5.49
C MET A 53 1.41 3.17 -4.53
N LEU A 54 0.77 4.24 -5.03
CA LEU A 54 0.05 5.21 -4.20
C LEU A 54 -1.20 4.61 -3.53
N MET A 55 -1.91 3.72 -4.22
CA MET A 55 -3.06 3.00 -3.64
C MET A 55 -2.62 2.00 -2.56
N THR A 56 -1.44 1.40 -2.73
CA THR A 56 -0.89 0.41 -1.80
C THR A 56 -0.29 1.09 -0.58
N HIS A 57 0.56 2.10 -0.79
CA HIS A 57 1.23 2.86 0.25
C HIS A 57 1.12 4.36 -0.06
N PRO A 58 0.10 5.05 0.49
CA PRO A 58 -0.12 6.46 0.20
C PRO A 58 1.02 7.32 0.75
N SER A 59 1.37 8.36 0.00
CA SER A 59 2.38 9.33 0.43
C SER A 59 1.77 10.26 1.48
N LEU A 60 2.24 10.15 2.72
CA LEU A 60 1.80 10.98 3.83
C LEU A 60 2.77 12.14 4.01
N TYR A 61 2.26 13.36 3.93
CA TYR A 61 3.03 14.58 4.14
C TYR A 61 2.53 15.30 5.39
N ARG A 62 3.46 15.80 6.19
CA ARG A 62 3.16 16.68 7.32
C ARG A 62 2.93 18.08 6.80
N VAL A 63 1.75 18.63 7.05
CA VAL A 63 1.36 19.95 6.53
C VAL A 63 1.55 21.09 7.52
N ASP A 64 1.87 20.77 8.77
CA ASP A 64 2.04 21.72 9.86
C ASP A 64 3.24 22.66 9.68
N ASN A 65 4.27 22.21 8.96
CA ASN A 65 5.50 22.96 8.70
C ASN A 65 5.69 23.24 7.20
N LEU A 66 4.61 23.48 6.45
CA LEU A 66 4.77 23.91 5.06
C LEU A 66 5.41 25.30 5.03
N THR A 67 6.51 25.42 4.30
CA THR A 67 7.12 26.69 3.93
C THR A 67 6.45 27.21 2.66
N ASP A 68 6.19 28.52 2.58
CA ASP A 68 5.55 29.18 1.43
C ASP A 68 6.47 29.34 0.19
N GLU A 69 7.60 28.63 0.14
CA GLU A 69 8.54 28.63 -0.99
C GLU A 69 8.18 27.59 -2.06
#